data_AF-A0AAI9WAK1-F1
#
_entry.id   AF-A0AAI9WAK1-F1
#
_cell.length_a   1.000
_cell.length_b   1.000
_cell.length_c   1.000
_cell.angle_alpha   90.00
_cell.angle_beta   90.00
_cell.angle_gamma   90.00
#
_symmetry.space_group_name_H-M   'P 1'
#
loop_
_entity.id
_entity.type
_entity.pdbx_description
1 polymer ?
#
loop_
_entity_poly.entity_id
_entity_poly.type
_entity_poly.pdbx_seq_one_letter_code
_entity_poly.pdbx_strand_id
1 'polypeptide(L)'
;MSNNVFSMEILYSGKYESWEFENRQKRDVFYEQVVQQFADQKINGQEEGIDDTRIVQLSSNNLKIQENGEYAQDTRYEWFEYDVFSQMLDFINNKYNQSE
;
A
#
# COMPACT_ATOMS: atom_id res chain seq x y z
N MET A 1 -4.70 13.84 21.60
CA MET A 1 -3.72 13.20 20.72
C MET A 1 -4.49 12.68 19.52
N SER A 2 -4.35 13.28 18.34
CA SER A 2 -4.97 12.70 17.14
C SER A 2 -4.21 11.43 16.82
N ASN A 3 -4.83 10.28 17.07
CA ASN A 3 -4.32 8.97 16.68
C ASN A 3 -4.58 8.81 15.17
N ASN A 4 -3.81 9.52 14.36
CA ASN A 4 -3.81 9.31 12.93
C ASN A 4 -2.81 8.21 12.63
N VAL A 5 -3.23 7.19 11.87
CA VAL A 5 -2.35 6.15 11.36
C VAL A 5 -2.24 6.34 9.86
N PHE A 6 -1.01 6.46 9.37
CA PHE A 6 -0.70 6.53 7.95
C PHE A 6 0.07 5.28 7.61
N SER A 7 -0.53 4.36 6.86
CA SER A 7 0.12 3.10 6.50
C SER A 7 0.14 2.88 5.00
N MET A 8 1.12 2.09 4.57
CA MET A 8 1.14 1.42 3.28
C MET A 8 1.14 -0.08 3.53
N GLU A 9 0.39 -0.81 2.72
CA GLU A 9 0.16 -2.25 2.89
C GLU A 9 0.31 -2.97 1.57
N ILE A 10 0.85 -4.18 1.61
CA ILE A 10 0.90 -5.09 0.46
C ILE A 10 0.16 -6.37 0.82
N LEU A 11 -0.72 -6.82 -0.08
CA LEU A 11 -1.52 -8.04 0.07
C LEU A 11 -1.31 -8.93 -1.15
N TYR A 12 -1.02 -10.21 -0.91
CA TYR A 12 -0.90 -11.23 -1.95
C TYR A 12 -1.27 -12.61 -1.39
N SER A 13 -2.32 -13.24 -1.92
CA SER A 13 -2.71 -14.62 -1.58
C SER A 13 -2.71 -14.91 -0.05
N GLY A 14 -3.24 -13.98 0.75
CA GLY A 14 -3.30 -14.08 2.21
C GLY A 14 -2.01 -13.69 2.95
N LYS A 15 -0.91 -13.39 2.26
CA LYS A 15 0.27 -12.73 2.84
C LYS A 15 0.01 -11.24 2.91
N TYR A 16 0.34 -10.64 4.05
CA TYR A 16 0.11 -9.25 4.35
C TYR A 16 1.33 -8.67 5.05
N GLU A 17 1.80 -7.53 4.58
CA GLU A 17 2.84 -6.73 5.25
C GLU A 17 2.40 -5.26 5.26
N SER A 18 2.78 -4.53 6.32
CA SER A 18 2.42 -3.11 6.46
C SER A 18 3.56 -2.28 7.03
N TRP A 19 3.63 -1.04 6.58
CA TRP A 19 4.59 -0.04 7.04
C TRP A 19 3.83 1.21 7.48
N GLU A 20 4.14 1.69 8.68
CA GLU A 20 3.56 2.93 9.23
C GLU A 20 4.47 4.11 8.94
N PHE A 21 3.88 5.30 8.79
CA PHE A 21 4.59 6.52 8.46
C PHE A 21 4.20 7.63 9.43
N GLU A 22 5.15 8.50 9.76
CA GLU A 22 4.92 9.63 10.65
C GLU A 22 3.84 10.60 10.16
N ASN A 23 3.70 10.72 8.83
CA ASN A 23 2.72 11.61 8.22
C ASN A 23 2.28 11.12 6.83
N ARG A 24 1.10 11.60 6.42
CA ARG A 24 0.49 11.33 5.11
C ARG A 24 1.42 11.66 3.94
N GLN A 25 2.19 12.74 4.00
CA GLN A 25 3.04 13.16 2.89
C GLN A 25 4.19 12.17 2.64
N LYS A 26 4.87 11.71 3.70
CA LYS A 26 5.91 10.67 3.59
C LYS A 26 5.33 9.38 3.03
N ARG A 27 4.16 8.95 3.52
CA ARG A 27 3.41 7.79 3.03
C ARG A 27 3.06 7.93 1.55
N ASP A 28 2.50 9.07 1.13
CA ASP A 28 2.09 9.33 -0.25
C ASP A 28 3.28 9.30 -1.21
N VAL A 29 4.37 9.98 -0.85
CA VAL A 29 5.61 9.98 -1.65
C VAL A 29 6.19 8.57 -1.77
N PHE A 30 6.22 7.82 -0.67
CA PHE A 30 6.73 6.45 -0.68
C PHE A 30 5.86 5.55 -1.54
N TYR A 31 4.54 5.63 -1.39
CA TYR A 31 3.58 4.90 -2.19
C TYR A 31 3.74 5.18 -3.69
N GLU A 32 3.84 6.46 -4.07
CA GLU A 32 4.06 6.86 -5.47
C GLU A 32 5.38 6.32 -6.02
N GLN A 33 6.45 6.29 -5.22
CA GLN A 33 7.73 5.71 -5.64
C GLN A 33 7.60 4.21 -5.94
N VAL A 34 6.90 3.46 -5.09
CA VAL A 34 6.66 2.03 -5.32
C VAL A 34 5.80 1.83 -6.56
N VAL A 35 4.68 2.56 -6.69
CA VAL A 35 3.80 2.47 -7.87
C VAL A 35 4.56 2.80 -9.16
N GLN A 36 5.39 3.83 -9.16
CA GLN A 36 6.21 4.20 -10.33
C GLN A 36 7.27 3.15 -10.65
N GLN A 37 7.91 2.57 -9.63
CA GLN A 37 8.93 1.52 -9.81
C GLN A 37 8.37 0.26 -10.48
N PHE A 38 7.08 -0.04 -10.28
CA PHE A 38 6.40 -1.22 -10.80
C PHE A 38 5.30 -0.86 -11.83
N ALA A 39 5.38 0.33 -12.44
CA ALA A 39 4.33 0.83 -13.33
C ALA A 39 4.10 -0.06 -14.56
N ASP A 40 5.15 -0.72 -15.06
CA ASP A 40 5.08 -1.61 -16.22
C ASP A 40 4.35 -2.93 -15.91
N GLN A 41 4.21 -3.28 -14.62
CA GLN A 41 3.51 -4.46 -14.14
C GLN A 41 2.16 -4.12 -13.48
N LYS A 42 1.72 -2.87 -13.62
CA LYS A 42 0.43 -2.43 -13.12
C LYS A 42 -0.69 -3.01 -13.98
N ILE A 43 -1.66 -3.64 -13.33
CA ILE A 43 -2.85 -4.17 -14.00
C ILE A 43 -3.84 -3.03 -14.18
N ASN A 44 -4.06 -2.64 -15.43
CA ASN A 44 -4.98 -1.57 -15.78
C ASN A 44 -6.36 -2.16 -16.09
N GLY A 45 -7.26 -2.13 -15.11
CA GLY A 45 -8.66 -2.47 -15.33
C GLY A 45 -9.31 -3.10 -14.10
N GLN A 46 -10.54 -2.67 -13.80
CA GLN A 46 -11.49 -3.51 -13.08
C GLN A 46 -11.96 -4.59 -14.06
N GLU A 47 -11.10 -5.54 -14.43
CA GLU A 47 -11.60 -6.76 -15.08
C GLU A 47 -12.39 -7.51 -14.03
N GLU A 48 -13.72 -7.54 -14.18
CA GLU A 48 -14.59 -8.37 -13.35
C GLU A 48 -14.07 -9.82 -13.40
N GLY A 49 -13.58 -10.35 -12.27
CA GLY A 49 -13.14 -11.73 -12.16
C GLY A 49 -11.62 -11.96 -12.17
N ILE A 50 -10.80 -10.94 -11.94
CA ILE A 50 -9.39 -11.16 -11.60
C ILE A 50 -9.31 -12.00 -10.32
N ASP A 51 -8.58 -13.10 -10.39
CA ASP A 51 -8.32 -14.00 -9.26
C ASP A 51 -7.34 -13.33 -8.29
N ASP A 52 -7.76 -13.10 -7.04
CA ASP A 52 -6.95 -12.50 -5.97
C ASP A 52 -5.64 -13.27 -5.69
N THR A 53 -5.56 -14.54 -6.10
CA THR A 53 -4.32 -15.33 -6.02
C THR A 53 -3.29 -14.96 -7.11
N ARG A 54 -3.71 -14.17 -8.10
CA ARG A 54 -2.92 -13.78 -9.27
C ARG A 54 -2.60 -12.30 -9.32
N ILE A 55 -2.89 -11.55 -8.24
CA ILE A 55 -2.55 -10.15 -8.11
C ILE A 55 -1.88 -9.82 -6.80
N VAL A 56 -1.02 -8.82 -6.85
CA VAL A 56 -0.53 -8.09 -5.68
C VAL A 56 -1.33 -6.80 -5.56
N GLN A 57 -1.94 -6.58 -4.40
CA GLN A 57 -2.55 -5.30 -4.07
C GLN A 57 -1.59 -4.47 -3.22
N LEU A 58 -1.28 -3.26 -3.67
CA LEU A 58 -0.58 -2.26 -2.86
C LEU A 58 -1.56 -1.15 -2.47
N SER A 59 -1.82 -1.02 -1.17
CA SER A 59 -2.71 -0.02 -0.61
C SER A 59 -1.98 1.06 0.18
N SER A 60 -2.53 2.26 0.12
CA SER A 60 -2.18 3.39 0.96
C SER A 60 -3.40 3.70 1.84
N ASN A 61 -3.27 3.58 3.16
CA ASN A 61 -4.34 3.86 4.11
C ASN A 61 -4.06 5.10 4.97
N ASN A 62 -5.08 5.93 5.14
CA ASN A 62 -5.11 6.97 6.17
C ASN A 62 -6.27 6.67 7.11
N LEU A 63 -5.97 6.36 8.36
CA LEU A 63 -6.97 6.18 9.40
C LEU A 63 -6.93 7.39 10.32
N LYS A 64 -8.05 8.09 10.44
CA LYS A 64 -8.22 9.21 11.36
C LYS A 64 -9.30 8.88 12.38
N ILE A 65 -8.91 8.80 13.65
CA ILE A 65 -9.87 8.69 14.76
C ILE A 65 -10.49 10.07 14.98
N GLN A 66 -11.81 10.14 14.85
CA GLN A 66 -12.60 11.34 15.11
C GLN A 66 -12.92 11.49 16.61
N GLU A 67 -13.24 12.70 17.06
CA GLU A 67 -13.53 12.99 18.47
C GLU A 67 -14.79 12.27 18.99
N ASN A 68 -15.70 11.87 18.09
CA ASN A 68 -16.88 11.07 18.40
C ASN A 68 -16.59 9.56 18.50
N GLY A 69 -15.34 9.13 18.33
CA GLY A 69 -14.93 7.72 18.33
C GLY A 69 -15.16 7.00 17.00
N GLU A 70 -15.63 7.69 15.96
CA GLU A 70 -15.74 7.13 14.61
C GLU A 70 -14.38 7.14 13.90
N TYR A 71 -14.24 6.25 12.92
CA TYR A 71 -13.05 6.15 12.08
C TYR A 71 -13.36 6.72 10.70
N ALA A 72 -12.56 7.69 10.25
CA ALA A 72 -12.51 8.08 8.84
C ALA A 72 -11.33 7.38 8.18
N GLN A 73 -11.62 6.52 7.20
CA GLN A 73 -10.61 5.82 6.41
C GLN A 73 -10.60 6.35 4.97
N ASP A 74 -9.42 6.76 4.51
CA ASP A 74 -9.15 7.13 3.12
C ASP A 74 -8.09 6.17 2.57
N THR A 75 -8.55 5.21 1.76
CA THR A 75 -7.73 4.15 1.18
C THR A 75 -7.68 4.27 -0.33
N ARG A 76 -6.48 4.18 -0.89
CA ARG A 76 -6.25 4.00 -2.32
C ARG A 76 -5.47 2.72 -2.52
N TYR A 77 -5.74 2.00 -3.60
CA TYR A 77 -5.00 0.80 -3.92
C TYR A 77 -4.77 0.70 -5.41
N GLU A 78 -3.72 -0.03 -5.75
CA GLU A 78 -3.35 -0.36 -7.12
C GLU A 78 -3.03 -1.85 -7.18
N TRP A 79 -3.33 -2.47 -8.32
CA TRP A 79 -3.08 -3.89 -8.56
C TRP A 79 -1.90 -4.09 -9.50
N PHE A 80 -1.14 -5.13 -9.20
CA PHE A 80 0.05 -5.53 -9.95
C PHE A 80 0.03 -7.04 -10.20
N GLU A 81 0.79 -7.48 -11.20
CA GLU A 81 0.99 -8.90 -11.49
C GLU A 81 1.54 -9.67 -10.27
N TYR A 82 1.09 -10.90 -10.05
CA TYR A 82 1.50 -11.71 -8.88
C TYR A 82 3.01 -11.93 -8.75
N ASP A 83 3.73 -11.97 -9.88
CA ASP A 83 5.15 -12.28 -9.94
C ASP A 83 6.04 -11.16 -9.37
N VAL A 84 5.48 -9.96 -9.20
CA VAL A 84 6.21 -8.83 -8.61
C VAL A 84 6.23 -8.84 -7.09
N PHE A 85 5.45 -9.70 -6.41
CA PHE A 85 5.31 -9.65 -4.94
C PHE A 85 6.64 -9.60 -4.20
N SER A 86 7.53 -10.57 -4.46
CA SER A 86 8.84 -10.64 -3.78
C SER A 86 9.71 -9.42 -4.09
N GLN A 87 9.74 -8.99 -5.35
CA GLN A 87 10.55 -7.85 -5.78
C GLN A 87 10.04 -6.54 -5.16
N MET A 88 8.72 -6.38 -5.10
CA MET A 88 8.06 -5.24 -4.48
C MET A 88 8.31 -5.22 -2.98
N LEU A 89 8.14 -6.35 -2.29
CA LEU A 89 8.42 -6.47 -0.86
C LEU A 89 9.88 -6.12 -0.53
N ASP A 90 10.84 -6.66 -1.29
CA ASP A 90 12.26 -6.36 -1.10
C ASP A 90 12.57 -4.89 -1.36
N PHE A 91 12.00 -4.29 -2.41
CA PHE A 91 12.15 -2.87 -2.71
C PHE A 91 11.61 -2.00 -1.56
N ILE A 92 10.40 -2.28 -1.10
CA ILE A 92 9.75 -1.56 0.00
C ILE A 92 10.62 -1.64 1.25
N ASN A 93 11.02 -2.84 1.67
CA ASN A 93 11.83 -3.03 2.87
C ASN A 93 13.17 -2.29 2.80
N ASN A 94 13.86 -2.37 1.66
CA ASN A 94 15.13 -1.67 1.48
C ASN A 94 14.96 -0.14 1.52
N LYS A 95 13.91 0.39 0.90
CA LYS A 95 13.63 1.83 0.88
C LYS A 95 13.14 2.35 2.23
N TYR A 96 12.26 1.60 2.90
CA TYR A 96 11.71 1.96 4.20
C TYR A 96 12.84 2.04 5.24
N ASN A 97 13.72 1.03 5.30
CA ASN A 97 14.87 1.02 6.20
C ASN A 97 15.92 2.12 5.93
N GLN A 98 15.91 2.73 4.74
CA GLN A 98 16.76 3.88 4.40
C GLN A 98 16.10 5.23 4.75
N SER A 99 14.80 5.20 5.04
CA SER A 99 13.96 6.38 5.27
C SER A 99 13.66 6.63 6.76
N GLU A 100 13.94 5.64 7.62
CA GLU A 100 14.07 5.80 9.08
C GLU A 100 15.46 6.33 9.48
#